data_AF-A0A9W4A0M6-F1
#
_entry.id   AF-A0A9W4A0M6-F1
#
_cell.length_a   1.000
_cell.length_b   1.000
_cell.length_c   1.000
_cell.angle_alpha   90.00
_cell.angle_beta   90.00
_cell.angle_gamma   90.00
#
_symmetry.space_group_name_H-M   'P 1'
#
loop_
_entity.id
_entity.type
_entity.pdbx_description
1 polymer ?
#
loop_
_entity_poly.entity_id
_entity_poly.type
_entity_poly.pdbx_seq_one_letter_code
_entity_poly.pdbx_strand_id
1 'polypeptide(L)'
;MKIKKKILFACTSLLLTLPISVDAKNNDIPFFDGKEDTYLLSGQLQMEGKYLRPGKGYEAKRLMYLSDLHYPAVYNGAFNWENPWENLVQNADSSEPYVRISNEGYINPSVTVGDRMITEKERIDSAVIANKYWGNSEFVLENLKSHQIVNTKGSRYGLFYWIRDIAYLSGGYAGAGGVSEVNNYSLWYVRTSKPELKDFKASSGKKDVPVKFTFNGFEYVSKGKGYNDRDPNGTTVNPYQSAAGERNRVKWLLDITKDGETVHHQENYLRSNPQKDNQKPNEGDAGQFKSEELNWQPQMCGRYTAKIKVLDAVQRESNEKTVDFTIEDNCGTEVTPNPDPGDEEDFKYKIDFSSDRIEGETAREGKNIKSRIDVSRDNFKPERDQYRAKVNNNINKSQQEVNTSESDRDSAQSSLSYCRRNPIHEVDAEGKDHYYDRDCSWEENRLDSAASRLDTARQKLEKEKNKIKKLDALEAKYANSETIVMLKHNGQQVASEKVRLTEGEKKH
;
A
#
# COMPACT_ATOMS: atom_id res chain seq x y z
N MET A 1 -24.50 39.81 77.30
CA MET A 1 -23.86 40.48 76.13
C MET A 1 -22.39 40.11 75.85
N LYS A 2 -21.73 39.24 76.61
CA LYS A 2 -20.32 38.84 76.37
C LYS A 2 -20.11 37.50 75.63
N ILE A 3 -21.16 36.68 75.47
CA ILE A 3 -21.08 35.37 74.78
C ILE A 3 -21.27 35.50 73.27
N LYS A 4 -22.13 36.42 72.80
CA LYS A 4 -22.32 36.68 71.36
C LYS A 4 -21.07 37.25 70.66
N LYS A 5 -20.19 37.96 71.37
CA LYS A 5 -18.92 38.48 70.81
C LYS A 5 -17.83 37.43 70.65
N LYS A 6 -17.81 36.36 71.47
CA LYS A 6 -16.82 35.28 71.32
C LYS A 6 -17.17 34.32 70.18
N ILE A 7 -18.45 34.09 69.91
CA ILE A 7 -18.89 33.32 68.73
C ILE A 7 -18.60 34.10 67.45
N LEU A 8 -18.86 35.42 67.42
CA LEU A 8 -18.56 36.22 66.24
C LEU A 8 -17.07 36.27 65.91
N PHE A 9 -16.19 36.34 66.93
CA PHE A 9 -14.73 36.35 66.74
C PHE A 9 -14.16 34.99 66.34
N ALA A 10 -14.77 33.88 66.80
CA ALA A 10 -14.42 32.54 66.34
C ALA A 10 -14.86 32.30 64.88
N CYS A 11 -16.03 32.83 64.48
CA CYS A 11 -16.48 32.76 63.09
C CYS A 11 -15.64 33.64 62.15
N THR A 12 -15.20 34.84 62.56
CA THR A 12 -14.34 35.68 61.72
C THR A 12 -12.88 35.20 61.63
N SER A 13 -12.38 34.46 62.62
CA SER A 13 -11.06 33.82 62.53
C SER A 13 -11.07 32.50 61.73
N LEU A 14 -12.22 31.81 61.66
CA LEU A 14 -12.45 30.73 60.69
C LEU A 14 -12.66 31.26 59.24
N LEU A 15 -13.25 32.45 59.08
CA LEU A 15 -13.44 33.09 57.77
C LEU A 15 -12.18 33.79 57.21
N LEU A 16 -11.16 34.00 58.02
CA LEU A 16 -9.82 34.46 57.57
C LEU A 16 -8.85 33.30 57.30
N THR A 17 -9.28 32.06 57.51
CA THR A 17 -8.58 30.83 57.08
C THR A 17 -9.33 30.09 55.96
N LEU A 18 -10.49 30.59 55.55
CA LEU A 18 -11.09 30.25 54.27
C LEU A 18 -10.56 31.22 53.23
N PRO A 19 -10.00 30.73 52.10
CA PRO A 19 -9.59 31.61 51.02
C PRO A 19 -10.82 32.41 50.59
N ILE A 20 -10.73 33.73 50.71
CA ILE A 20 -11.65 34.67 50.09
C ILE A 20 -11.70 34.29 48.61
N SER A 21 -12.81 33.68 48.24
CA SER A 21 -13.09 33.25 46.88
C SER A 21 -13.23 34.52 46.04
N VAL A 22 -12.13 34.88 45.39
CA VAL A 22 -12.18 35.76 44.24
C VAL A 22 -12.39 34.85 43.05
N ASP A 23 -13.61 34.87 42.50
CA ASP A 23 -13.98 34.17 41.29
C ASP A 23 -13.12 34.66 40.12
N ALA A 24 -12.39 33.74 39.50
CA ALA A 24 -11.88 33.91 38.14
C ALA A 24 -12.78 33.10 37.21
N LYS A 25 -13.34 33.75 36.17
CA LYS A 25 -14.11 33.04 35.15
C LYS A 25 -13.23 31.99 34.50
N ASN A 26 -13.82 30.81 34.30
CA ASN A 26 -13.24 29.60 33.71
C ASN A 26 -12.74 29.74 32.25
N ASN A 27 -12.64 30.96 31.73
CA ASN A 27 -12.28 31.27 30.35
C ASN A 27 -10.87 31.86 30.20
N ASP A 28 -10.17 32.11 31.32
CA ASP A 28 -8.93 32.91 31.30
C ASP A 28 -7.70 32.19 31.86
N ILE A 29 -7.73 30.87 32.06
CA ILE A 29 -6.53 30.23 32.61
C ILE A 29 -6.17 28.90 31.91
N PRO A 30 -5.00 28.86 31.25
CA PRO A 30 -4.23 27.66 31.04
C PRO A 30 -3.48 27.35 32.35
N PHE A 31 -4.19 26.84 33.36
CA PHE A 31 -3.74 26.74 34.77
C PHE A 31 -2.51 25.83 34.95
N PHE A 32 -1.37 26.31 35.49
CA PHE A 32 -1.01 26.55 36.89
C PHE A 32 -0.91 25.26 37.73
N ASP A 33 0.28 24.72 38.01
CA ASP A 33 1.25 25.08 39.08
C ASP A 33 0.70 24.79 40.49
N GLY A 34 1.50 24.10 41.30
CA GLY A 34 1.41 24.35 42.73
C GLY A 34 0.24 23.65 43.40
N LYS A 35 0.47 22.38 43.65
CA LYS A 35 0.01 21.82 44.88
C LYS A 35 1.34 21.31 45.51
N GLU A 36 1.79 21.73 46.71
CA GLU A 36 1.06 22.18 47.89
C GLU A 36 -0.44 22.14 47.72
N ASP A 37 -1.03 20.96 47.65
CA ASP A 37 -0.61 19.61 47.26
C ASP A 37 -1.94 18.83 47.11
N THR A 38 -2.68 18.98 46.01
CA THR A 38 -3.63 18.06 45.35
C THR A 38 -2.88 17.72 44.09
N TYR A 39 -2.17 16.62 44.21
CA TYR A 39 -2.52 15.47 43.40
C TYR A 39 -3.97 15.53 42.91
N LEU A 40 -4.12 15.84 41.62
CA LEU A 40 -5.19 15.28 40.82
C LEU A 40 -4.92 13.76 40.73
N LEU A 41 -5.39 13.02 41.73
CA LEU A 41 -5.73 11.61 41.52
C LEU A 41 -7.04 11.63 40.72
N SER A 42 -7.24 10.93 39.61
CA SER A 42 -6.53 9.81 39.02
C SER A 42 -7.10 9.71 37.59
N GLY A 43 -6.27 9.72 36.54
CA GLY A 43 -6.67 9.25 35.20
C GLY A 43 -7.41 10.19 34.23
N GLN A 44 -7.69 11.47 34.53
CA GLN A 44 -8.51 12.33 33.64
C GLN A 44 -7.88 13.65 33.16
N LEU A 45 -6.63 13.96 33.52
CA LEU A 45 -5.98 15.23 33.12
C LEU A 45 -4.58 15.06 32.50
N GLN A 46 -4.24 13.83 32.10
CA GLN A 46 -3.06 13.56 31.30
C GLN A 46 -3.47 13.41 29.84
N MET A 47 -3.13 14.38 29.01
CA MET A 47 -2.56 14.01 27.73
C MET A 47 -1.08 13.81 27.99
N GLU A 48 -0.62 12.56 28.10
CA GLU A 48 0.81 12.24 28.20
C GLU A 48 1.53 12.81 26.95
N GLY A 49 2.40 13.81 27.10
CA GLY A 49 3.10 14.46 25.99
C GLY A 49 3.85 15.74 26.35
N LYS A 50 4.78 16.16 25.49
CA LYS A 50 5.80 17.21 25.73
C LYS A 50 5.33 18.58 25.20
N TYR A 51 4.15 19.04 25.60
CA TYR A 51 3.69 20.38 25.20
C TYR A 51 4.43 21.49 25.96
N LEU A 52 4.87 22.52 25.24
CA LEU A 52 5.29 23.78 25.87
C LEU A 52 4.08 24.50 26.43
N ARG A 53 4.11 24.72 27.74
CA ARG A 53 3.20 25.60 28.45
C ARG A 53 3.99 26.86 28.80
N PRO A 54 3.64 28.05 28.30
CA PRO A 54 4.38 29.25 28.65
C PRO A 54 4.27 29.51 30.17
N GLY A 55 5.40 29.41 30.87
CA GLY A 55 5.49 29.66 32.30
C GLY A 55 5.53 31.16 32.63
N LYS A 56 5.23 31.48 33.89
CA LYS A 56 5.26 32.85 34.44
C LYS A 56 6.67 33.47 34.24
N GLY A 57 6.75 34.57 33.49
CA GLY A 57 7.98 35.30 33.20
C GLY A 57 8.20 35.65 31.72
N TYR A 58 7.38 35.11 30.82
CA TYR A 58 7.47 35.41 29.39
C TYR A 58 6.50 36.54 28.98
N GLU A 59 7.03 37.61 28.40
CA GLU A 59 6.20 38.69 27.85
C GLU A 59 5.36 38.18 26.67
N ALA A 60 4.04 38.25 26.82
CA ALA A 60 3.04 37.81 25.85
C ALA A 60 3.27 38.39 24.43
N LYS A 61 3.86 39.58 24.31
CA LYS A 61 4.17 40.19 22.99
C LYS A 61 5.16 39.41 22.14
N ARG A 62 5.96 38.50 22.70
CA ARG A 62 6.92 37.66 21.94
C ARG A 62 6.40 36.25 21.60
N LEU A 63 5.29 35.81 22.18
CA LEU A 63 4.82 34.41 22.16
C LEU A 63 3.34 34.27 21.79
N MET A 64 2.66 35.34 21.39
CA MET A 64 1.20 35.42 21.17
C MET A 64 0.63 34.48 20.08
N TYR A 65 1.41 33.56 19.52
CA TYR A 65 0.97 32.58 18.53
C TYR A 65 1.58 31.18 18.68
N LEU A 66 2.21 30.85 19.82
CA LEU A 66 3.09 29.68 19.91
C LEU A 66 2.52 28.42 20.57
N SER A 67 1.27 28.37 21.08
CA SER A 67 0.64 27.08 21.47
C SER A 67 -0.74 27.25 22.11
N ASP A 68 -1.76 27.60 21.30
CA ASP A 68 -3.11 27.20 21.68
C ASP A 68 -3.34 25.78 21.14
N LEU A 69 -3.70 24.85 22.03
CA LEU A 69 -4.19 23.54 21.64
C LEU A 69 -5.57 23.72 21.04
N HIS A 70 -5.75 23.23 19.82
CA HIS A 70 -7.00 23.35 19.10
C HIS A 70 -7.44 21.99 18.58
N TYR A 71 -8.71 21.90 18.21
CA TYR A 71 -9.35 20.67 17.74
C TYR A 71 -9.97 20.86 16.36
N PRO A 72 -9.79 19.90 15.44
CA PRO A 72 -10.20 20.09 14.06
C PRO A 72 -11.68 19.76 13.95
N ALA A 73 -12.36 20.45 13.04
CA ALA A 73 -13.61 19.94 12.53
C ALA A 73 -13.31 18.76 11.58
N VAL A 74 -14.11 17.70 11.70
CA VAL A 74 -13.91 16.47 10.94
C VAL A 74 -15.06 16.29 9.97
N TYR A 75 -14.70 16.07 8.70
CA TYR A 75 -15.66 15.92 7.61
C TYR A 75 -15.54 14.55 6.98
N ASN A 76 -16.67 13.95 6.64
CA ASN A 76 -16.70 12.73 5.83
C ASN A 76 -16.94 13.06 4.37
N GLY A 77 -16.10 12.50 3.49
CA GLY A 77 -16.25 12.59 2.04
C GLY A 77 -15.68 13.87 1.45
N ALA A 78 -16.45 14.95 1.42
CA ALA A 78 -16.01 16.23 0.88
C ALA A 78 -16.37 17.41 1.77
N PHE A 79 -15.49 18.41 1.79
CA PHE A 79 -15.75 19.69 2.41
C PHE A 79 -16.65 20.54 1.49
N ASN A 80 -17.81 20.98 1.99
CA ASN A 80 -18.71 21.89 1.28
C ASN A 80 -18.47 23.34 1.77
N TRP A 81 -18.00 24.20 0.85
CA TRP A 81 -17.75 25.61 1.14
C TRP A 81 -19.03 26.46 1.26
N GLU A 82 -20.11 26.06 0.58
CA GLU A 82 -21.40 26.77 0.60
C GLU A 82 -22.21 26.42 1.85
N ASN A 83 -22.15 25.15 2.27
CA ASN A 83 -22.80 24.67 3.49
C ASN A 83 -21.83 23.79 4.32
N PRO A 84 -21.10 24.37 5.25
CA PRO A 84 -20.09 23.65 6.02
C PRO A 84 -20.68 22.67 7.06
N TRP A 85 -21.99 22.62 7.23
CA TRP A 85 -22.63 21.67 8.14
C TRP A 85 -22.97 20.34 7.46
N GLU A 86 -23.03 20.29 6.13
CA GLU A 86 -23.58 19.15 5.38
C GLU A 86 -22.83 17.83 5.61
N ASN A 87 -21.50 17.90 5.75
CA ASN A 87 -20.61 16.73 5.83
C ASN A 87 -19.86 16.62 7.17
N LEU A 88 -20.22 17.45 8.13
CA LEU A 88 -19.57 17.55 9.42
C LEU A 88 -19.95 16.36 10.31
N VAL A 89 -18.94 15.65 10.82
CA VAL A 89 -19.14 14.50 11.71
C VAL A 89 -19.44 14.97 13.14
N GLN A 90 -18.72 15.99 13.61
CA GLN A 90 -18.85 16.62 14.92
C GLN A 90 -18.32 18.06 14.86
N ASN A 91 -18.88 18.97 15.65
CA ASN A 91 -18.48 20.39 15.67
C ASN A 91 -16.97 20.59 15.94
N ALA A 92 -16.37 19.77 16.80
CA ALA A 92 -14.92 19.65 16.96
C ALA A 92 -14.56 18.25 17.45
N ASP A 93 -13.52 17.63 16.88
CA ASP A 93 -12.99 16.35 17.37
C ASP A 93 -12.00 16.58 18.51
N SER A 94 -12.43 16.30 19.74
CA SER A 94 -11.63 16.49 20.95
C SER A 94 -10.62 15.37 21.25
N SER A 95 -10.47 14.36 20.38
CA SER A 95 -9.63 13.18 20.66
C SER A 95 -8.13 13.42 20.51
N GLU A 96 -7.73 14.35 19.65
CA GLU A 96 -6.31 14.71 19.44
C GLU A 96 -6.21 16.22 19.20
N PRO A 97 -5.59 16.98 20.11
CA PRO A 97 -5.33 18.38 19.88
C PRO A 97 -4.14 18.52 18.95
N TYR A 98 -4.16 19.58 18.17
CA TYR A 98 -3.02 20.01 17.40
C TYR A 98 -2.58 21.40 17.82
N VAL A 99 -1.35 21.72 17.45
CA VAL A 99 -0.81 23.05 17.63
C VAL A 99 -0.93 23.79 16.30
N ARG A 100 -1.61 24.93 16.33
CA ARG A 100 -1.55 25.87 15.20
C ARG A 100 -0.26 26.66 15.34
N ILE A 101 0.55 26.61 14.30
CA ILE A 101 1.72 27.48 14.20
C ILE A 101 1.38 28.60 13.22
N SER A 102 1.24 29.82 13.75
CA SER A 102 1.11 31.03 12.92
C SER A 102 2.50 31.51 12.47
N ASN A 103 2.59 32.04 11.25
CA ASN A 103 3.84 32.47 10.64
C ASN A 103 4.47 33.71 11.30
N GLU A 104 3.80 34.39 12.23
CA GLU A 104 4.31 35.64 12.83
C GLU A 104 5.35 35.42 13.94
N GLY A 105 6.05 34.27 13.96
CA GLY A 105 7.08 34.01 14.96
C GLY A 105 8.02 32.83 14.74
N TYR A 106 7.90 32.05 13.66
CA TYR A 106 8.83 30.95 13.39
C TYR A 106 9.90 31.31 12.37
N ILE A 107 11.15 31.30 12.85
CA ILE A 107 12.37 31.45 12.06
C ILE A 107 12.97 30.04 11.91
N ASN A 108 12.49 29.27 10.93
CA ASN A 108 13.23 28.12 10.39
C ASN A 108 13.11 28.15 8.85
N PRO A 109 14.22 28.33 8.12
CA PRO A 109 14.20 28.33 6.65
C PRO A 109 13.73 27.01 6.02
N SER A 110 13.71 25.92 6.79
CA SER A 110 13.25 24.59 6.34
C SER A 110 11.72 24.42 6.37
N VAL A 111 11.00 25.37 6.98
CA VAL A 111 9.53 25.33 7.11
C VAL A 111 8.94 26.49 6.32
N THR A 112 8.42 26.20 5.14
CA THR A 112 7.86 27.21 4.22
C THR A 112 6.59 27.85 4.80
N VAL A 113 6.45 29.16 4.61
CA VAL A 113 5.34 30.03 5.09
C VAL A 113 3.96 29.40 4.82
N GLY A 114 3.15 29.20 5.88
CA GLY A 114 1.72 28.85 5.80
C GLY A 114 1.10 28.53 7.19
N ASP A 115 -0.22 28.69 7.38
CA ASP A 115 -0.92 28.16 8.57
C ASP A 115 -0.68 26.64 8.64
N ARG A 116 0.20 26.16 9.54
CA ARG A 116 0.54 24.73 9.61
C ARG A 116 -0.02 24.11 10.89
N MET A 117 -0.83 23.07 10.70
CA MET A 117 -1.41 22.23 11.75
C MET A 117 -0.47 21.06 12.04
N ILE A 118 0.00 20.96 13.27
CA ILE A 118 0.95 19.94 13.67
C ILE A 118 0.49 19.11 14.87
N THR A 119 0.85 17.84 14.88
CA THR A 119 0.58 16.90 15.98
C THR A 119 1.87 16.19 16.38
N GLU A 120 2.00 15.80 17.64
CA GLU A 120 3.21 15.13 18.15
C GLU A 120 3.37 13.76 17.49
N LYS A 121 4.59 13.44 17.03
CA LYS A 121 4.87 12.13 16.42
C LYS A 121 4.48 10.96 17.33
N GLU A 122 4.70 11.09 18.63
CA GLU A 122 4.42 10.06 19.64
C GLU A 122 2.91 9.74 19.78
N ARG A 123 2.01 10.60 19.28
CA ARG A 123 0.55 10.40 19.33
C ARG A 123 -0.02 9.71 18.11
N ILE A 124 0.73 9.67 17.01
CA ILE A 124 0.28 9.09 15.75
C ILE A 124 0.77 7.66 15.68
N ASP A 125 -0.13 6.75 16.01
CA ASP A 125 0.08 5.31 15.90
C ASP A 125 -0.84 4.70 14.84
N SER A 126 -0.73 3.37 14.67
CA SER A 126 -1.55 2.64 13.71
C SER A 126 -3.05 2.72 14.00
N ALA A 127 -3.45 2.83 15.27
CA ALA A 127 -4.86 2.90 15.64
C ALA A 127 -5.43 4.28 15.28
N VAL A 128 -4.69 5.36 15.52
CA VAL A 128 -5.08 6.72 15.13
C VAL A 128 -5.26 6.80 13.62
N ILE A 129 -4.30 6.32 12.82
CA ILE A 129 -4.42 6.38 11.36
C ILE A 129 -5.64 5.59 10.86
N ALA A 130 -5.82 4.36 11.33
CA ALA A 130 -6.92 3.51 10.88
C ALA A 130 -8.29 4.02 11.32
N ASN A 131 -8.45 4.44 12.58
CA ASN A 131 -9.76 4.74 13.16
C ASN A 131 -10.18 6.20 12.92
N LYS A 132 -9.24 7.13 13.00
CA LYS A 132 -9.52 8.57 12.91
C LYS A 132 -9.47 9.09 11.47
N TYR A 133 -8.41 8.74 10.75
CA TYR A 133 -8.16 9.20 9.38
C TYR A 133 -8.64 8.21 8.31
N TRP A 134 -9.05 7.00 8.69
CA TRP A 134 -9.46 5.92 7.77
C TRP A 134 -8.39 5.52 6.76
N GLY A 135 -7.12 5.73 7.11
CA GLY A 135 -5.96 5.41 6.29
C GLY A 135 -5.53 3.94 6.40
N ASN A 136 -4.62 3.53 5.51
CA ASN A 136 -3.79 2.35 5.73
C ASN A 136 -2.62 2.75 6.63
N SER A 137 -2.60 2.23 7.85
CA SER A 137 -1.62 2.61 8.88
C SER A 137 -0.18 2.29 8.51
N GLU A 138 0.07 1.15 7.89
CA GLU A 138 1.42 0.74 7.47
C GLU A 138 1.93 1.71 6.40
N PHE A 139 1.13 1.91 5.35
CA PHE A 139 1.45 2.81 4.25
C PHE A 139 1.69 4.25 4.73
N VAL A 140 0.81 4.78 5.59
CA VAL A 140 0.94 6.14 6.10
C VAL A 140 2.19 6.29 6.94
N LEU A 141 2.42 5.42 7.94
CA LEU A 141 3.58 5.53 8.84
C LEU A 141 4.93 5.36 8.12
N GLU A 142 4.98 4.51 7.10
CA GLU A 142 6.18 4.31 6.29
C GLU A 142 6.56 5.58 5.50
N ASN A 143 5.55 6.31 5.02
CA ASN A 143 5.76 7.45 4.13
C ASN A 143 5.80 8.80 4.86
N LEU A 144 5.18 8.92 6.03
CA LEU A 144 4.98 10.19 6.74
C LEU A 144 6.29 10.80 7.24
N LYS A 145 6.56 12.05 6.82
CA LYS A 145 7.79 12.76 7.19
C LYS A 145 7.61 13.49 8.52
N SER A 146 8.51 13.23 9.46
CA SER A 146 8.55 13.96 10.73
C SER A 146 9.33 15.27 10.60
N HIS A 147 8.85 16.31 11.27
CA HIS A 147 9.44 17.64 11.29
C HIS A 147 9.93 17.98 12.70
N GLN A 148 11.19 18.37 12.81
CA GLN A 148 11.74 18.87 14.06
C GLN A 148 11.49 20.37 14.19
N ILE A 149 10.86 20.76 15.29
CA ILE A 149 10.65 22.18 15.59
C ILE A 149 11.71 22.64 16.58
N VAL A 150 12.39 23.72 16.22
CA VAL A 150 13.42 24.37 17.02
C VAL A 150 13.09 25.85 17.19
N ASN A 151 13.48 26.41 18.33
CA ASN A 151 13.40 27.85 18.53
C ASN A 151 14.60 28.59 17.92
N THR A 152 14.56 29.92 17.97
CA THR A 152 15.61 30.83 17.49
C THR A 152 16.96 30.67 18.20
N LYS A 153 16.98 30.00 19.36
CA LYS A 153 18.19 29.70 20.16
C LYS A 153 18.66 28.25 19.97
N GLY A 154 18.05 27.49 19.06
CA GLY A 154 18.38 26.09 18.78
C GLY A 154 17.81 25.07 19.77
N SER A 155 16.98 25.48 20.72
CA SER A 155 16.29 24.54 21.62
C SER A 155 15.22 23.78 20.86
N ARG A 156 15.18 22.46 21.05
CA ARG A 156 14.28 21.53 20.35
C ARG A 156 12.97 21.40 21.12
N TYR A 157 11.86 21.50 20.42
CA TYR A 157 10.50 21.38 20.97
C TYR A 157 9.86 20.02 20.74
N GLY A 158 10.41 19.20 19.85
CA GLY A 158 9.93 17.84 19.60
C GLY A 158 9.96 17.46 18.13
N LEU A 159 9.44 16.27 17.85
CA LEU A 159 9.17 15.78 16.50
C LEU A 159 7.66 15.79 16.28
N PHE A 160 7.26 16.34 15.15
CA PHE A 160 5.86 16.56 14.82
C PHE A 160 5.55 16.04 13.42
N TYR A 161 4.29 15.69 13.21
CA TYR A 161 3.73 15.44 11.89
C TYR A 161 2.79 16.58 11.49
N TRP A 162 2.69 16.82 10.19
CA TRP A 162 1.67 17.72 9.65
C TRP A 162 0.36 16.96 9.50
N ILE A 163 -0.73 17.48 10.08
CA ILE A 163 -2.05 16.82 9.99
C ILE A 163 -2.52 16.69 8.55
N ARG A 164 -2.22 17.70 7.73
CA ARG A 164 -2.49 17.66 6.29
C ARG A 164 -1.83 16.45 5.64
N ASP A 165 -0.60 16.13 6.01
CA ASP A 165 0.15 15.03 5.41
C ASP A 165 -0.45 13.68 5.82
N ILE A 166 -0.90 13.56 7.08
CA ILE A 166 -1.62 12.38 7.57
C ILE A 166 -2.94 12.20 6.82
N ALA A 167 -3.76 13.26 6.72
CA ALA A 167 -5.03 13.23 6.01
C ALA A 167 -4.82 12.91 4.53
N TYR A 168 -3.81 13.53 3.90
CA TYR A 168 -3.42 13.26 2.53
C TYR A 168 -3.04 11.79 2.34
N LEU A 169 -2.05 11.28 3.07
CA LEU A 169 -1.63 9.88 2.95
C LEU A 169 -2.72 8.88 3.33
N SER A 170 -3.76 9.30 4.06
CA SER A 170 -4.93 8.48 4.38
C SER A 170 -6.04 8.51 3.32
N GLY A 171 -5.85 9.26 2.23
CA GLY A 171 -6.78 9.36 1.10
C GLY A 171 -7.70 10.58 1.12
N GLY A 172 -7.63 11.39 2.17
CA GLY A 172 -8.37 12.65 2.31
C GLY A 172 -7.50 13.88 2.08
N TYR A 173 -7.87 14.98 2.73
CA TYR A 173 -7.17 16.27 2.68
C TYR A 173 -7.47 17.10 3.93
N ALA A 174 -6.71 18.16 4.16
CA ALA A 174 -6.94 19.07 5.28
C ALA A 174 -6.81 20.52 4.83
N GLY A 175 -7.51 21.41 5.54
CA GLY A 175 -7.53 22.82 5.24
C GLY A 175 -7.56 23.69 6.48
N ALA A 176 -7.25 24.96 6.24
CA ALA A 176 -7.45 26.05 7.17
C ALA A 176 -8.39 27.06 6.53
N GLY A 177 -9.13 27.83 7.32
CA GLY A 177 -10.09 28.83 6.83
C GLY A 177 -11.31 28.91 7.73
N GLY A 178 -11.75 30.15 8.01
CA GLY A 178 -12.86 30.41 8.92
C GLY A 178 -14.16 29.86 8.35
N VAL A 179 -14.69 28.86 9.04
CA VAL A 179 -16.07 28.45 8.90
C VAL A 179 -16.80 29.03 10.10
N SER A 180 -17.46 30.18 9.93
CA SER A 180 -18.21 30.77 11.03
C SER A 180 -19.22 29.74 11.56
N GLU A 181 -19.32 29.62 12.89
CA GLU A 181 -20.27 28.76 13.61
C GLU A 181 -19.92 27.27 13.74
N VAL A 182 -18.98 26.72 12.95
CA VAL A 182 -18.57 25.30 13.05
C VAL A 182 -17.28 25.12 13.85
N ASN A 183 -16.23 25.86 13.48
CA ASN A 183 -14.95 25.82 14.16
C ASN A 183 -14.34 27.22 14.26
N ASN A 184 -14.38 27.80 15.46
CA ASN A 184 -13.81 29.11 15.77
C ASN A 184 -12.30 29.19 15.51
N TYR A 185 -11.62 28.04 15.45
CA TYR A 185 -10.18 27.94 15.24
C TYR A 185 -9.80 27.70 13.77
N SER A 186 -10.79 27.62 12.86
CA SER A 186 -10.61 27.65 11.40
C SER A 186 -9.82 26.47 10.82
N LEU A 187 -9.95 25.26 11.37
CA LEU A 187 -9.11 24.13 11.01
C LEU A 187 -9.92 22.84 10.89
N TRP A 188 -9.62 22.07 9.85
CA TRP A 188 -10.40 20.89 9.52
C TRP A 188 -9.63 19.90 8.69
N TYR A 189 -10.08 18.65 8.74
CA TYR A 189 -9.66 17.63 7.77
C TYR A 189 -10.86 16.81 7.31
N VAL A 190 -10.69 16.26 6.11
CA VAL A 190 -11.65 15.39 5.45
C VAL A 190 -11.07 13.99 5.45
N ARG A 191 -11.87 13.02 5.86
CA ARG A 191 -11.59 11.59 5.69
C ARG A 191 -12.56 11.01 4.69
N THR A 192 -12.07 10.13 3.85
CA THR A 192 -12.83 9.55 2.73
C THR A 192 -12.99 8.06 2.93
N SER A 193 -14.05 7.50 2.36
CA SER A 193 -14.29 6.06 2.41
C SER A 193 -13.16 5.26 1.76
N LYS A 194 -12.99 4.01 2.22
CA LYS A 194 -12.18 3.00 1.52
C LYS A 194 -12.81 2.67 0.16
N PRO A 195 -12.02 2.22 -0.83
CA PRO A 195 -12.57 1.80 -2.12
C PRO A 195 -13.58 0.65 -1.92
N GLU A 196 -14.55 0.56 -2.81
CA GLU A 196 -15.66 -0.39 -2.68
C GLU A 196 -15.92 -1.08 -4.01
N LEU A 197 -16.00 -2.42 -3.96
CA LEU A 197 -16.47 -3.23 -5.07
C LEU A 197 -17.99 -3.39 -5.00
N LYS A 198 -18.70 -2.88 -6.01
CA LYS A 198 -20.17 -2.96 -6.09
C LYS A 198 -20.58 -4.30 -6.70
N ASP A 199 -20.07 -4.60 -7.89
CA ASP A 199 -20.36 -5.84 -8.62
C ASP A 199 -19.09 -6.61 -8.98
N PHE A 200 -19.22 -7.93 -8.97
CA PHE A 200 -18.25 -8.86 -9.55
C PHE A 200 -18.99 -10.05 -10.15
N LYS A 201 -18.67 -10.39 -11.41
CA LYS A 201 -19.29 -11.49 -12.14
C LYS A 201 -18.23 -12.26 -12.91
N ALA A 202 -18.45 -13.57 -13.03
CA ALA A 202 -17.68 -14.46 -13.87
C ALA A 202 -18.62 -15.23 -14.80
N SER A 203 -18.21 -15.46 -16.04
CA SER A 203 -18.95 -16.34 -16.94
C SER A 203 -18.71 -17.81 -16.60
N SER A 204 -19.76 -18.63 -16.62
CA SER A 204 -19.63 -20.09 -16.71
C SER A 204 -19.69 -20.53 -18.17
N GLY A 205 -19.01 -21.62 -18.52
CA GLY A 205 -18.91 -22.04 -19.91
C GLY A 205 -18.07 -23.28 -20.12
N LYS A 206 -17.66 -23.52 -21.36
CA LYS A 206 -16.84 -24.66 -21.74
C LYS A 206 -15.34 -24.37 -21.55
N LYS A 207 -14.54 -25.42 -21.33
CA LYS A 207 -13.09 -25.31 -21.11
C LYS A 207 -12.34 -24.59 -22.24
N ASP A 208 -12.80 -24.69 -23.48
CA ASP A 208 -12.21 -24.06 -24.66
C ASP A 208 -12.56 -22.57 -24.81
N VAL A 209 -13.47 -22.05 -23.99
CA VAL A 209 -13.87 -20.64 -23.98
C VAL A 209 -13.23 -19.93 -22.77
N PRO A 210 -12.52 -18.81 -22.96
CA PRO A 210 -12.01 -18.02 -21.85
C PRO A 210 -13.13 -17.56 -20.91
N VAL A 211 -12.90 -17.69 -19.61
CA VAL A 211 -13.77 -17.13 -18.57
C VAL A 211 -13.61 -15.63 -18.56
N LYS A 212 -14.71 -14.91 -18.74
CA LYS A 212 -14.76 -13.45 -18.65
C LYS A 212 -15.09 -13.03 -17.22
N PHE A 213 -14.30 -12.10 -16.70
CA PHE A 213 -14.56 -11.44 -15.43
C PHE A 213 -14.93 -9.99 -15.66
N THR A 214 -16.02 -9.55 -15.02
CA THR A 214 -16.43 -8.15 -15.03
C THR A 214 -16.61 -7.67 -13.60
N PHE A 215 -16.08 -6.49 -13.29
CA PHE A 215 -16.28 -5.87 -12.00
C PHE A 215 -16.39 -4.35 -12.12
N ASN A 216 -17.04 -3.74 -11.15
CA ASN A 216 -17.09 -2.30 -11.03
C ASN A 216 -17.14 -1.87 -9.56
N GLY A 217 -16.79 -0.62 -9.32
CA GLY A 217 -16.75 -0.07 -7.98
C GLY A 217 -16.41 1.40 -7.97
N PHE A 218 -16.20 1.92 -6.76
CA PHE A 218 -15.82 3.31 -6.53
C PHE A 218 -14.58 3.39 -5.66
N GLU A 219 -13.71 4.34 -5.96
CA GLU A 219 -12.74 4.87 -5.01
C GLU A 219 -13.13 6.28 -4.59
N TYR A 220 -12.58 6.72 -3.47
CA TYR A 220 -12.95 7.98 -2.84
C TYR A 220 -11.74 8.82 -2.44
N VAL A 221 -10.56 8.53 -3.00
CA VAL A 221 -9.36 9.33 -2.73
C VAL A 221 -9.57 10.74 -3.26
N SER A 222 -9.32 11.77 -2.44
CA SER A 222 -9.56 13.16 -2.84
C SER A 222 -8.62 13.60 -3.95
N LYS A 223 -9.16 14.01 -5.10
CA LYS A 223 -8.40 14.34 -6.32
C LYS A 223 -8.06 15.83 -6.38
N GLY A 224 -6.80 16.17 -6.70
CA GLY A 224 -6.36 17.57 -6.86
C GLY A 224 -6.38 18.44 -5.58
N LYS A 225 -6.78 17.88 -4.43
CA LYS A 225 -6.96 18.61 -3.18
C LYS A 225 -5.85 18.37 -2.16
N GLY A 226 -5.66 19.33 -1.25
CA GLY A 226 -4.79 19.27 -0.07
C GLY A 226 -3.48 20.04 -0.19
N TYR A 227 -2.72 19.89 -1.29
CA TYR A 227 -1.44 20.60 -1.46
C TYR A 227 -1.53 21.88 -2.29
N ASN A 228 -2.43 21.93 -3.27
CA ASN A 228 -2.51 23.04 -4.23
C ASN A 228 -3.66 24.02 -3.93
N ASP A 229 -4.55 23.70 -2.98
CA ASP A 229 -5.80 24.43 -2.70
C ASP A 229 -5.62 25.92 -2.33
N ARG A 230 -4.40 26.31 -1.92
CA ARG A 230 -4.04 27.69 -1.56
C ARG A 230 -2.88 28.25 -2.38
N ASP A 231 -2.47 27.56 -3.44
CA ASP A 231 -1.40 27.99 -4.32
C ASP A 231 -1.89 28.10 -5.76
N PRO A 232 -2.61 29.20 -6.09
CA PRO A 232 -3.11 29.45 -7.44
C PRO A 232 -2.00 29.58 -8.49
N ASN A 233 -0.72 29.66 -8.07
CA ASN A 233 0.44 29.75 -8.95
C ASN A 233 1.16 28.39 -9.13
N GLY A 234 0.67 27.30 -8.52
CA GLY A 234 1.17 25.93 -8.73
C GLY A 234 2.60 25.66 -8.22
N THR A 235 3.14 26.50 -7.34
CA THR A 235 4.52 26.39 -6.85
C THR A 235 4.73 25.34 -5.76
N THR A 236 3.66 24.90 -5.12
CA THR A 236 3.66 24.00 -3.96
C THR A 236 3.86 22.57 -4.44
N VAL A 237 5.07 22.04 -4.20
CA VAL A 237 5.40 20.65 -4.52
C VAL A 237 4.85 19.74 -3.44
N ASN A 238 3.98 18.81 -3.83
CA ASN A 238 3.53 17.73 -2.97
C ASN A 238 4.68 16.74 -2.69
N PRO A 239 5.18 16.64 -1.44
CA PRO A 239 6.33 15.82 -1.11
C PRO A 239 6.04 14.31 -1.06
N TYR A 240 4.78 13.91 -1.29
CA TYR A 240 4.31 12.52 -1.31
C TYR A 240 3.76 12.10 -2.68
N GLN A 241 3.96 12.89 -3.73
CA GLN A 241 3.46 12.57 -5.07
C GLN A 241 3.97 11.21 -5.58
N SER A 242 5.19 10.81 -5.23
CA SER A 242 5.75 9.50 -5.59
C SER A 242 5.19 8.35 -4.76
N ALA A 243 4.77 8.61 -3.52
CA ALA A 243 4.34 7.61 -2.57
C ALA A 243 2.83 7.33 -2.65
N ALA A 244 2.01 8.39 -2.69
CA ALA A 244 0.55 8.33 -2.65
C ALA A 244 -0.10 7.89 -3.98
N GLY A 245 0.69 7.35 -4.90
CA GLY A 245 0.24 6.95 -6.23
C GLY A 245 -0.48 8.06 -6.99
N GLU A 246 -1.11 7.67 -8.09
CA GLU A 246 -2.04 8.56 -8.78
C GLU A 246 -3.45 8.39 -8.21
N ARG A 247 -4.07 9.47 -7.73
CA ARG A 247 -5.34 9.46 -6.98
C ARG A 247 -6.60 9.16 -7.79
N ASN A 248 -6.42 8.67 -9.01
CA ASN A 248 -7.46 8.17 -9.89
C ASN A 248 -7.11 6.77 -10.42
N ARG A 249 -6.23 6.04 -9.73
CA ARG A 249 -5.73 4.73 -10.14
C ARG A 249 -5.87 3.74 -9.01
N VAL A 250 -6.51 2.62 -9.32
CA VAL A 250 -6.73 1.52 -8.38
C VAL A 250 -5.99 0.26 -8.85
N LYS A 251 -5.37 -0.47 -7.93
CA LYS A 251 -4.80 -1.80 -8.20
C LYS A 251 -5.88 -2.84 -7.91
N TRP A 252 -6.13 -3.77 -8.83
CA TRP A 252 -7.00 -4.90 -8.57
C TRP A 252 -6.19 -6.19 -8.48
N LEU A 253 -6.63 -7.10 -7.63
CA LEU A 253 -6.03 -8.42 -7.40
C LEU A 253 -7.13 -9.46 -7.54
N LEU A 254 -6.95 -10.41 -8.46
CA LEU A 254 -7.87 -11.50 -8.77
C LEU A 254 -7.18 -12.83 -8.46
N ASP A 255 -7.75 -13.60 -7.53
CA ASP A 255 -7.34 -14.97 -7.23
C ASP A 255 -8.43 -15.94 -7.66
N ILE A 256 -8.06 -17.01 -8.36
CA ILE A 256 -8.96 -18.08 -8.75
C ILE A 256 -8.55 -19.33 -7.99
N THR A 257 -9.51 -19.92 -7.29
CA THR A 257 -9.31 -21.12 -6.47
C THR A 257 -10.16 -22.28 -6.97
N LYS A 258 -9.63 -23.49 -6.87
CA LYS A 258 -10.34 -24.76 -7.09
C LYS A 258 -10.03 -25.68 -5.92
N ASP A 259 -11.06 -26.28 -5.34
CA ASP A 259 -10.93 -27.22 -4.21
C ASP A 259 -10.09 -26.66 -3.03
N GLY A 260 -10.10 -25.33 -2.86
CA GLY A 260 -9.34 -24.63 -1.81
C GLY A 260 -7.92 -24.19 -2.20
N GLU A 261 -7.41 -24.58 -3.37
CA GLU A 261 -6.07 -24.20 -3.85
C GLU A 261 -6.14 -23.08 -4.88
N THR A 262 -5.23 -22.09 -4.79
CA THR A 262 -5.10 -21.02 -5.80
C THR A 262 -4.49 -21.58 -7.08
N VAL A 263 -5.27 -21.59 -8.15
CA VAL A 263 -4.85 -22.06 -9.48
C VAL A 263 -4.40 -20.92 -10.40
N HIS A 264 -4.78 -19.68 -10.10
CA HIS A 264 -4.37 -18.52 -10.86
C HIS A 264 -4.41 -17.26 -10.01
N HIS A 265 -3.44 -16.38 -10.23
CA HIS A 265 -3.36 -15.04 -9.67
C HIS A 265 -3.11 -14.05 -10.81
N GLN A 266 -3.87 -12.96 -10.83
CA GLN A 266 -3.71 -11.87 -11.76
C GLN A 266 -3.91 -10.55 -11.05
N GLU A 267 -3.08 -9.56 -11.36
CA GLU A 267 -3.23 -8.21 -10.85
C GLU A 267 -2.85 -7.19 -11.92
N ASN A 268 -3.50 -6.03 -11.90
CA ASN A 268 -3.14 -4.89 -12.72
C ASN A 268 -3.78 -3.63 -12.14
N TYR A 269 -3.73 -2.52 -12.89
CA TYR A 269 -4.33 -1.26 -12.52
C TYR A 269 -5.47 -0.87 -13.44
N LEU A 270 -6.39 -0.08 -12.89
CA LEU A 270 -7.47 0.59 -13.62
C LEU A 270 -7.51 2.05 -13.21
N ARG A 271 -7.87 2.91 -14.16
CA ARG A 271 -8.22 4.29 -13.84
C ARG A 271 -9.68 4.41 -13.43
N SER A 272 -9.94 5.27 -12.45
CA SER A 272 -11.27 5.68 -12.07
C SER A 272 -11.65 6.99 -12.77
N ASN A 273 -12.88 7.04 -13.28
CA ASN A 273 -13.44 8.25 -13.88
C ASN A 273 -14.30 8.99 -12.86
N PRO A 274 -14.24 10.34 -12.78
CA PRO A 274 -15.09 11.10 -11.88
C PRO A 274 -16.57 10.76 -12.07
N GLN A 275 -17.21 10.25 -11.01
CA GLN A 275 -18.62 9.88 -11.04
C GLN A 275 -19.16 9.86 -9.62
N LYS A 276 -20.32 10.50 -9.40
CA LYS A 276 -20.99 10.50 -8.10
C LYS A 276 -21.44 9.08 -7.74
N ASP A 277 -21.15 8.68 -6.51
CA ASP A 277 -21.75 7.49 -5.90
C ASP A 277 -23.06 7.90 -5.22
N ASN A 278 -24.19 7.57 -5.83
CA ASN A 278 -25.52 7.88 -5.27
C ASN A 278 -25.77 7.20 -3.91
N GLN A 279 -25.02 6.14 -3.57
CA GLN A 279 -25.10 5.49 -2.26
C GLN A 279 -24.27 6.21 -1.20
N LYS A 280 -23.34 7.08 -1.60
CA LYS A 280 -22.50 7.91 -0.72
C LYS A 280 -22.45 9.35 -1.25
N PRO A 281 -23.56 10.10 -1.17
CA PRO A 281 -23.66 11.44 -1.75
C PRO A 281 -22.64 12.45 -1.20
N ASN A 282 -22.14 12.22 0.02
CA ASN A 282 -21.16 13.07 0.69
C ASN A 282 -19.73 12.90 0.13
N GLU A 283 -19.47 11.84 -0.65
CA GLU A 283 -18.18 11.56 -1.28
C GLU A 283 -18.05 12.37 -2.58
N GLY A 284 -17.79 13.68 -2.44
CA GLY A 284 -17.82 14.64 -3.55
C GLY A 284 -16.84 14.37 -4.70
N ASP A 285 -15.74 13.65 -4.45
CA ASP A 285 -14.70 13.35 -5.44
C ASP A 285 -14.65 11.86 -5.84
N ALA A 286 -15.75 11.13 -5.66
CA ALA A 286 -15.81 9.71 -6.00
C ALA A 286 -15.41 9.43 -7.47
N GLY A 287 -14.67 8.35 -7.66
CA GLY A 287 -14.24 7.86 -8.97
C GLY A 287 -14.77 6.46 -9.21
N GLN A 288 -15.53 6.25 -10.29
CA GLN A 288 -15.95 4.91 -10.69
C GLN A 288 -14.82 4.21 -11.45
N PHE A 289 -14.49 3.00 -11.03
CA PHE A 289 -13.66 2.07 -11.81
C PHE A 289 -14.53 0.92 -12.32
N LYS A 290 -14.20 0.42 -13.51
CA LYS A 290 -14.89 -0.70 -14.14
C LYS A 290 -13.93 -1.46 -15.03
N SER A 291 -14.09 -2.77 -15.10
CA SER A 291 -13.43 -3.59 -16.10
C SER A 291 -14.36 -4.66 -16.66
N GLU A 292 -14.26 -4.85 -17.98
CA GLU A 292 -14.98 -5.88 -18.75
C GLU A 292 -14.04 -6.73 -19.61
N GLU A 293 -12.72 -6.50 -19.52
CA GLU A 293 -11.73 -7.08 -20.43
C GLU A 293 -10.94 -8.23 -19.79
N LEU A 294 -11.17 -8.55 -18.51
CA LEU A 294 -10.44 -9.61 -17.83
C LEU A 294 -10.89 -10.96 -18.34
N ASN A 295 -9.92 -11.76 -18.79
CA ASN A 295 -10.15 -13.10 -19.29
C ASN A 295 -9.13 -14.07 -18.69
N TRP A 296 -9.56 -15.30 -18.40
CA TRP A 296 -8.71 -16.39 -17.95
C TRP A 296 -9.06 -17.68 -18.67
N GLN A 297 -8.05 -18.44 -19.10
CA GLN A 297 -8.26 -19.73 -19.76
C GLN A 297 -8.18 -20.89 -18.75
N PRO A 298 -9.29 -21.62 -18.50
CA PRO A 298 -9.30 -22.74 -17.57
C PRO A 298 -8.51 -23.94 -18.11
N GLN A 299 -7.64 -24.52 -17.27
CA GLN A 299 -6.87 -25.71 -17.61
C GLN A 299 -7.60 -27.02 -17.27
N MET A 300 -8.58 -26.98 -16.37
CA MET A 300 -9.35 -28.14 -15.94
C MET A 300 -10.84 -27.81 -15.92
N CYS A 301 -11.68 -28.85 -16.01
CA CYS A 301 -13.11 -28.72 -15.72
C CYS A 301 -13.34 -28.69 -14.20
N GLY A 302 -14.52 -28.22 -13.79
CA GLY A 302 -14.96 -28.22 -12.39
C GLY A 302 -15.50 -26.88 -11.92
N ARG A 303 -15.73 -26.81 -10.61
CA ARG A 303 -16.18 -25.60 -9.93
C ARG A 303 -14.99 -24.79 -9.45
N TYR A 304 -15.07 -23.48 -9.63
CA TYR A 304 -14.06 -22.53 -9.25
C TYR A 304 -14.69 -21.41 -8.46
N THR A 305 -13.90 -20.81 -7.58
CA THR A 305 -14.25 -19.57 -6.88
C THR A 305 -13.21 -18.53 -7.24
N ALA A 306 -13.65 -17.44 -7.86
CA ALA A 306 -12.83 -16.26 -8.05
C ALA A 306 -13.04 -15.27 -6.91
N LYS A 307 -11.98 -14.62 -6.48
CA LYS A 307 -11.96 -13.60 -5.44
C LYS A 307 -11.29 -12.36 -6.00
N ILE A 308 -11.92 -11.20 -5.81
CA ILE A 308 -11.35 -9.93 -6.24
C ILE A 308 -11.32 -8.93 -5.10
N LYS A 309 -10.23 -8.17 -5.06
CA LYS A 309 -9.98 -7.08 -4.13
C LYS A 309 -9.34 -5.91 -4.87
N VAL A 310 -9.57 -4.70 -4.38
CA VAL A 310 -9.01 -3.48 -4.95
C VAL A 310 -8.27 -2.68 -3.87
N LEU A 311 -7.13 -2.11 -4.25
CA LEU A 311 -6.37 -1.12 -3.49
C LEU A 311 -6.48 0.23 -4.18
N ASP A 312 -6.75 1.28 -3.43
CA ASP A 312 -6.65 2.65 -3.97
C ASP A 312 -5.21 3.17 -3.94
N ALA A 313 -5.01 4.41 -4.40
CA ALA A 313 -3.71 5.03 -4.53
C ALA A 313 -2.92 5.12 -3.20
N VAL A 314 -3.62 5.13 -2.07
CA VAL A 314 -3.06 5.17 -0.71
C VAL A 314 -3.10 3.79 -0.03
N GLN A 315 -3.15 2.73 -0.83
CA GLN A 315 -3.10 1.33 -0.40
C GLN A 315 -4.22 0.93 0.57
N ARG A 316 -5.38 1.60 0.54
CA ARG A 316 -6.54 1.18 1.32
C ARG A 316 -7.27 0.08 0.58
N GLU A 317 -7.61 -0.95 1.33
CA GLU A 317 -8.23 -2.15 0.81
C GLU A 317 -9.75 -2.03 0.71
N SER A 318 -10.31 -2.54 -0.38
CA SER A 318 -11.75 -2.74 -0.52
C SER A 318 -12.24 -3.97 0.26
N ASN A 319 -13.56 -4.08 0.36
CA ASN A 319 -14.19 -5.37 0.63
C ASN A 319 -13.79 -6.40 -0.45
N GLU A 320 -13.62 -7.65 -0.05
CA GLU A 320 -13.45 -8.76 -0.99
C GLU A 320 -14.81 -9.13 -1.60
N LYS A 321 -14.84 -9.41 -2.90
CA LYS A 321 -16.00 -10.01 -3.57
C LYS A 321 -15.61 -11.37 -4.11
N THR A 322 -16.49 -12.34 -3.94
CA THR A 322 -16.31 -13.69 -4.45
C THR A 322 -17.42 -14.04 -5.43
N VAL A 323 -17.09 -14.85 -6.42
CA VAL A 323 -18.06 -15.41 -7.36
C VAL A 323 -17.67 -16.84 -7.70
N ASP A 324 -18.65 -17.73 -7.65
CA ASP A 324 -18.48 -19.11 -8.08
C ASP A 324 -18.87 -19.25 -9.54
N PHE A 325 -18.11 -20.05 -10.29
CA PHE A 325 -18.39 -20.36 -11.68
C PHE A 325 -18.02 -21.81 -12.00
N THR A 326 -18.63 -22.36 -13.05
CA THR A 326 -18.43 -23.76 -13.45
C THR A 326 -17.92 -23.85 -14.88
N ILE A 327 -16.96 -24.75 -15.08
CA ILE A 327 -16.45 -25.12 -16.40
C ILE A 327 -16.97 -26.51 -16.77
N GLU A 328 -17.82 -26.55 -17.81
CA GLU A 328 -18.56 -27.71 -18.30
C GLU A 328 -17.96 -28.31 -19.60
N ASP A 329 -18.55 -29.42 -20.03
CA ASP A 329 -17.90 -30.51 -20.74
C ASP A 329 -17.42 -30.23 -22.18
N ASN A 330 -16.12 -30.51 -22.34
CA ASN A 330 -15.48 -31.19 -23.46
C ASN A 330 -14.26 -31.96 -22.87
N CYS A 331 -14.42 -32.47 -21.63
CA CYS A 331 -13.37 -33.08 -20.84
C CYS A 331 -13.38 -34.59 -21.07
N GLY A 332 -12.96 -35.01 -22.26
CA GLY A 332 -12.80 -36.42 -22.61
C GLY A 332 -11.98 -37.17 -21.57
N THR A 333 -12.46 -38.36 -21.19
CA THR A 333 -11.77 -39.33 -20.35
C THR A 333 -10.34 -39.54 -20.86
N GLU A 334 -9.36 -39.28 -20.00
CA GLU A 334 -7.93 -39.36 -20.26
C GLU A 334 -7.46 -38.53 -21.46
N VAL A 335 -7.38 -37.22 -21.26
CA VAL A 335 -6.19 -36.52 -21.73
C VAL A 335 -5.07 -37.04 -20.83
N THR A 336 -4.21 -37.93 -21.36
CA THR A 336 -2.84 -38.14 -20.84
C THR A 336 -2.34 -36.80 -20.34
N PRO A 337 -1.80 -36.68 -19.11
CA PRO A 337 -1.49 -35.39 -18.52
C PRO A 337 -0.79 -34.59 -19.59
N ASN A 338 -1.48 -33.57 -20.12
CA ASN A 338 -0.78 -32.59 -20.91
C ASN A 338 0.26 -32.12 -19.91
N PRO A 339 1.56 -32.37 -20.15
CA PRO A 339 2.58 -31.96 -19.22
C PRO A 339 2.28 -30.50 -18.96
N ASP A 340 2.18 -30.18 -17.68
CA ASP A 340 2.21 -28.83 -17.14
C ASP A 340 2.73 -27.87 -18.22
N PRO A 341 1.96 -26.87 -18.68
CA PRO A 341 2.55 -25.81 -19.47
C PRO A 341 3.44 -24.99 -18.53
N GLY A 342 4.48 -25.62 -17.97
CA GLY A 342 5.78 -25.01 -18.05
C GLY A 342 5.87 -24.53 -19.48
N ASP A 343 6.07 -23.21 -19.62
CA ASP A 343 6.19 -22.53 -20.90
C ASP A 343 6.82 -23.48 -21.92
N GLU A 344 6.36 -23.55 -23.17
CA GLU A 344 6.94 -24.45 -24.19
C GLU A 344 8.48 -24.35 -24.34
N GLU A 345 9.10 -23.39 -23.63
CA GLU A 345 10.52 -23.16 -23.45
C GLU A 345 11.16 -23.75 -22.17
N ASP A 346 10.46 -24.39 -21.23
CA ASP A 346 11.08 -24.97 -20.03
C ASP A 346 11.94 -26.21 -20.38
N PHE A 347 13.15 -26.31 -19.81
CA PHE A 347 14.07 -27.40 -20.09
C PHE A 347 13.52 -28.74 -19.58
N LYS A 348 13.29 -29.68 -20.51
CA LYS A 348 12.91 -31.06 -20.17
C LYS A 348 14.16 -31.86 -19.83
N TYR A 349 14.35 -32.12 -18.53
CA TYR A 349 15.49 -32.90 -18.04
C TYR A 349 15.36 -34.37 -18.45
N LYS A 350 16.33 -34.88 -19.22
CA LYS A 350 16.41 -36.28 -19.65
C LYS A 350 17.39 -37.06 -18.77
N ILE A 351 17.04 -38.31 -18.44
CA ILE A 351 17.89 -39.23 -17.67
C ILE A 351 17.82 -40.58 -18.34
N ASP A 352 18.90 -40.94 -19.03
CA ASP A 352 19.01 -42.21 -19.74
C ASP A 352 20.10 -43.06 -19.08
N PHE A 353 19.71 -44.26 -18.68
CA PHE A 353 20.59 -45.30 -18.14
C PHE A 353 20.70 -46.42 -19.16
N SER A 354 21.90 -46.95 -19.34
CA SER A 354 22.11 -48.14 -20.16
C SER A 354 22.84 -49.22 -19.36
N SER A 355 22.57 -50.48 -19.68
CA SER A 355 23.23 -51.64 -19.09
C SER A 355 23.50 -52.68 -20.16
N ASP A 356 24.62 -53.39 -20.04
CA ASP A 356 24.95 -54.48 -20.97
C ASP A 356 23.93 -55.63 -20.90
N ARG A 357 23.62 -56.21 -22.07
CA ARG A 357 22.81 -57.44 -22.17
C ARG A 357 23.69 -58.64 -21.80
N ILE A 358 23.30 -59.39 -20.77
CA ILE A 358 23.95 -60.63 -20.40
C ILE A 358 23.36 -61.77 -21.24
N GLU A 359 24.21 -62.49 -21.97
CA GLU A 359 23.88 -63.82 -22.48
C GLU A 359 24.38 -64.85 -21.46
N GLY A 360 23.47 -65.67 -20.92
CA GLY A 360 23.80 -66.60 -19.84
C GLY A 360 24.74 -67.71 -20.28
N GLU A 361 25.70 -68.06 -19.42
CA GLU A 361 26.49 -69.29 -19.57
C GLU A 361 25.78 -70.46 -18.84
N THR A 362 25.75 -71.63 -19.47
CA THR A 362 25.18 -72.85 -18.86
C THR A 362 25.99 -73.27 -17.63
N ALA A 363 25.39 -73.23 -16.44
CA ALA A 363 26.06 -73.60 -15.18
C ALA A 363 25.52 -74.93 -14.60
N ARG A 364 26.39 -75.66 -13.90
CA ARG A 364 26.02 -76.88 -13.15
C ARG A 364 25.37 -76.52 -11.81
N GLU A 365 24.38 -77.33 -11.40
CA GLU A 365 23.64 -77.19 -10.16
C GLU A 365 24.56 -77.05 -8.93
N GLY A 366 24.28 -76.08 -8.05
CA GLY A 366 25.03 -75.83 -6.81
C GLY A 366 26.22 -74.87 -6.89
N LYS A 367 26.50 -74.22 -8.03
CA LYS A 367 27.55 -73.18 -8.14
C LYS A 367 27.00 -71.75 -8.14
N ASN A 368 27.64 -70.87 -7.36
CA ASN A 368 27.41 -69.42 -7.43
C ASN A 368 28.03 -68.84 -8.71
N ILE A 369 27.21 -68.19 -9.53
CA ILE A 369 27.64 -67.47 -10.73
C ILE A 369 27.77 -66.00 -10.38
N LYS A 370 28.87 -65.36 -10.78
CA LYS A 370 29.03 -63.90 -10.75
C LYS A 370 29.11 -63.42 -12.20
N SER A 371 28.21 -62.52 -12.58
CA SER A 371 28.22 -61.87 -13.88
C SER A 371 28.54 -60.39 -13.68
N ARG A 372 29.53 -59.89 -14.42
CA ARG A 372 29.86 -58.47 -14.47
C ARG A 372 28.81 -57.76 -15.33
N ILE A 373 28.33 -56.62 -14.87
CA ILE A 373 27.34 -55.81 -15.59
C ILE A 373 27.89 -54.39 -15.67
N ASP A 374 28.17 -53.94 -16.88
CA ASP A 374 28.50 -52.55 -17.09
C ASP A 374 27.20 -51.73 -17.13
N VAL A 375 27.20 -50.63 -16.39
CA VAL A 375 26.10 -49.67 -16.36
C VAL A 375 26.64 -48.27 -16.62
N SER A 376 25.94 -47.50 -17.45
CA SER A 376 26.30 -46.12 -17.72
C SER A 376 25.10 -45.19 -17.66
N ARG A 377 25.39 -43.90 -17.45
CA ARG A 377 24.43 -42.82 -17.54
C ARG A 377 24.89 -41.84 -18.63
N ASP A 378 23.97 -41.48 -19.52
CA ASP A 378 24.26 -40.51 -20.59
C ASP A 378 24.56 -39.11 -20.03
N ASN A 379 25.21 -38.29 -20.85
CA ASN A 379 25.63 -36.93 -20.50
C ASN A 379 24.85 -35.89 -21.33
N PHE A 380 24.02 -35.09 -20.66
CA PHE A 380 23.22 -34.03 -21.26
C PHE A 380 23.72 -32.62 -20.88
N LYS A 381 24.96 -32.54 -20.37
CA LYS A 381 25.60 -31.26 -20.04
C LYS A 381 25.67 -30.31 -21.25
N PRO A 382 26.04 -30.74 -22.47
CA PRO A 382 26.10 -29.83 -23.62
C PRO A 382 24.76 -29.16 -23.93
N GLU A 383 23.66 -29.90 -23.90
CA GLU A 383 22.30 -29.42 -24.13
C GLU A 383 21.85 -28.45 -23.03
N ARG A 384 22.20 -28.75 -21.77
CA ARG A 384 21.95 -27.83 -20.65
C ARG A 384 22.72 -26.53 -20.78
N ASP A 385 24.00 -26.59 -21.13
CA ASP A 385 24.84 -25.41 -21.30
C ASP A 385 24.29 -24.52 -22.44
N GLN A 386 23.86 -25.13 -23.56
CA GLN A 386 23.20 -24.42 -24.66
C GLN A 386 21.88 -23.76 -24.22
N TYR A 387 21.05 -24.46 -23.47
CA TYR A 387 19.81 -23.91 -22.93
C TYR A 387 20.08 -22.75 -21.96
N ARG A 388 21.03 -22.91 -21.03
CA ARG A 388 21.43 -21.86 -20.08
C ARG A 388 21.95 -20.62 -20.80
N ALA A 389 22.76 -20.79 -21.84
CA ALA A 389 23.23 -19.68 -22.67
C ALA A 389 22.07 -18.95 -23.37
N LYS A 390 21.10 -19.70 -23.93
CA LYS A 390 19.89 -19.12 -24.54
C LYS A 390 19.08 -18.29 -23.53
N VAL A 391 18.78 -18.85 -22.36
CA VAL A 391 18.00 -18.15 -21.32
C VAL A 391 18.75 -16.93 -20.79
N ASN A 392 20.07 -17.02 -20.56
CA ASN A 392 20.86 -15.86 -20.14
C ASN A 392 20.84 -14.73 -21.17
N ASN A 393 20.87 -15.04 -22.46
CA ASN A 393 20.69 -14.03 -23.51
C ASN A 393 19.30 -13.38 -23.45
N ASN A 394 18.24 -14.16 -23.20
CA ASN A 394 16.89 -13.63 -23.02
C ASN A 394 16.76 -12.75 -21.76
N ILE A 395 17.41 -13.13 -20.65
CA ILE A 395 17.50 -12.32 -19.43
C ILE A 395 18.15 -10.97 -19.74
N ASN A 396 19.30 -10.97 -20.44
CA ASN A 396 19.98 -9.74 -20.82
C ASN A 396 19.10 -8.83 -21.69
N LYS A 397 18.42 -9.41 -22.68
CA LYS A 397 17.48 -8.68 -23.55
C LYS A 397 16.30 -8.10 -22.76
N SER A 398 15.73 -8.88 -21.85
CA SER A 398 14.60 -8.44 -21.00
C SER A 398 15.04 -7.38 -19.99
N GLN A 399 16.26 -7.48 -19.45
CA GLN A 399 16.82 -6.46 -18.58
C GLN A 399 17.04 -5.13 -19.32
N GLN A 400 17.50 -5.18 -20.58
CA GLN A 400 17.60 -3.99 -21.42
C GLN A 400 16.23 -3.36 -21.66
N GLU A 401 15.20 -4.16 -21.91
CA GLU A 401 13.80 -3.71 -22.09
C GLU A 401 13.25 -3.04 -20.82
N VAL A 402 13.57 -3.57 -19.63
CA VAL A 402 13.25 -2.93 -18.34
C VAL A 402 13.94 -1.57 -18.26
N ASN A 403 15.24 -1.48 -18.52
CA ASN A 403 15.99 -0.22 -18.43
C ASN A 403 15.43 0.84 -19.39
N THR A 404 15.08 0.46 -20.62
CA THR A 404 14.44 1.38 -21.58
C THR A 404 13.07 1.83 -21.08
N SER A 405 12.25 0.91 -20.56
CA SER A 405 10.91 1.24 -20.03
C SER A 405 10.97 2.13 -18.79
N GLU A 406 11.98 1.97 -17.93
CA GLU A 406 12.20 2.86 -16.78
C GLU A 406 12.53 4.28 -17.23
N SER A 407 13.42 4.41 -18.22
CA SER A 407 13.76 5.70 -18.83
C SER A 407 12.55 6.39 -19.46
N ASP A 408 11.70 5.64 -20.17
CA ASP A 408 10.46 6.16 -20.77
C ASP A 408 9.46 6.65 -19.71
N ARG A 409 9.30 5.88 -18.61
CA ARG A 409 8.48 6.29 -17.46
C ARG A 409 9.00 7.58 -16.84
N ASP A 410 10.32 7.68 -16.62
CA ASP A 410 10.92 8.86 -16.00
C ASP A 410 10.81 10.11 -16.90
N SER A 411 10.93 9.92 -18.20
CA SER A 411 10.66 10.96 -19.19
C SER A 411 9.19 11.42 -19.14
N ALA A 412 8.24 10.48 -19.15
CA ALA A 412 6.81 10.79 -19.05
C ALA A 412 6.45 11.49 -17.73
N GLN A 413 7.04 11.05 -16.61
CA GLN A 413 6.89 11.68 -15.30
C GLN A 413 7.41 13.12 -15.31
N SER A 414 8.53 13.37 -15.98
CA SER A 414 9.11 14.70 -16.13
C SER A 414 8.22 15.61 -16.98
N SER A 415 7.68 15.09 -18.09
CA SER A 415 6.71 15.82 -18.94
C SER A 415 5.44 16.19 -18.17
N LEU A 416 4.88 15.25 -17.39
CA LEU A 416 3.70 15.53 -16.56
C LEU A 416 3.99 16.58 -15.48
N SER A 417 5.15 16.49 -14.82
CA SER A 417 5.59 17.48 -13.85
C SER A 417 5.72 18.88 -14.47
N TYR A 418 6.26 18.96 -15.69
CA TYR A 418 6.34 20.22 -16.43
C TYR A 418 4.96 20.77 -16.79
N CYS A 419 4.06 19.92 -17.32
CA CYS A 419 2.71 20.32 -17.68
C CYS A 419 1.95 20.92 -16.47
N ARG A 420 2.01 20.25 -15.32
CA ARG A 420 1.34 20.70 -14.08
C ARG A 420 1.93 21.98 -13.48
N ARG A 421 3.18 22.32 -13.79
CA ARG A 421 3.85 23.54 -13.31
C ARG A 421 3.73 24.71 -14.29
N ASN A 422 3.13 24.50 -15.46
CA ASN A 422 3.06 25.49 -16.54
C ASN A 422 1.61 25.87 -16.84
N PRO A 423 0.98 26.70 -15.99
CA PRO A 423 -0.39 27.15 -16.18
C PRO A 423 -0.53 27.96 -17.49
N ILE A 424 -1.74 27.96 -18.05
CA ILE A 424 -2.10 28.84 -19.16
C ILE A 424 -2.24 30.25 -18.60
N HIS A 425 -1.50 31.19 -19.17
CA HIS A 425 -1.55 32.61 -18.79
C HIS A 425 -2.22 33.41 -19.89
N GLU A 426 -3.30 34.10 -19.54
CA GLU A 426 -4.04 34.98 -20.45
C GLU A 426 -4.12 36.37 -19.82
N VAL A 427 -4.03 37.41 -20.66
CA VAL A 427 -4.23 38.80 -20.24
C VAL A 427 -5.50 39.29 -20.91
N ASP A 428 -6.47 39.74 -20.10
CA ASP A 428 -7.75 40.23 -20.64
C ASP A 428 -7.62 41.63 -21.29
N ALA A 429 -8.73 42.10 -21.88
CA ALA A 429 -8.79 43.38 -22.56
C ALA A 429 -8.58 44.58 -21.62
N GLU A 430 -8.80 44.39 -20.31
CA GLU A 430 -8.52 45.38 -19.26
C GLU A 430 -7.07 45.32 -18.74
N GLY A 431 -6.24 44.40 -19.23
CA GLY A 431 -4.84 44.26 -18.88
C GLY A 431 -4.58 43.44 -17.60
N LYS A 432 -5.54 42.62 -17.17
CA LYS A 432 -5.44 41.77 -15.98
C LYS A 432 -5.05 40.34 -16.32
N ASP A 433 -4.12 39.79 -15.55
CA ASP A 433 -3.61 38.42 -15.70
C ASP A 433 -4.59 37.38 -15.14
N HIS A 434 -4.85 36.33 -15.92
CA HIS A 434 -5.61 35.14 -15.55
C HIS A 434 -4.73 33.90 -15.75
N TYR A 435 -4.70 33.02 -14.75
CA TYR A 435 -3.98 31.76 -14.79
C TYR A 435 -4.96 30.60 -14.71
N TYR A 436 -4.91 29.71 -15.69
CA TYR A 436 -5.73 28.50 -15.76
C TYR A 436 -4.87 27.25 -15.70
N ASP A 437 -5.37 26.21 -15.03
CA ASP A 437 -4.72 24.90 -15.06
C ASP A 437 -4.72 24.35 -16.48
N ARG A 438 -3.55 23.88 -16.91
CA ARG A 438 -3.40 23.23 -18.21
C ARG A 438 -3.97 21.81 -18.13
N ASP A 439 -4.77 21.42 -19.11
CA ASP A 439 -5.18 20.03 -19.27
C ASP A 439 -3.94 19.17 -19.57
N CYS A 440 -3.57 18.32 -18.60
CA CYS A 440 -2.42 17.41 -18.69
C CYS A 440 -2.84 15.96 -18.95
N SER A 441 -4.09 15.72 -19.36
CA SER A 441 -4.62 14.37 -19.55
C SER A 441 -3.80 13.53 -20.54
N TRP A 442 -3.17 14.16 -21.54
CA TRP A 442 -2.30 13.47 -22.49
C TRP A 442 -1.00 12.97 -21.83
N GLU A 443 -0.33 13.82 -21.06
CA GLU A 443 0.89 13.49 -20.31
C GLU A 443 0.61 12.43 -19.24
N GLU A 444 -0.56 12.49 -18.61
CA GLU A 444 -1.03 11.49 -17.64
C GLU A 444 -1.20 10.11 -18.31
N ASN A 445 -1.91 10.04 -19.44
CA ASN A 445 -2.06 8.80 -20.21
C ASN A 445 -0.73 8.23 -20.69
N ARG A 446 0.20 9.12 -21.09
CA ARG A 446 1.55 8.72 -21.52
C ARG A 446 2.34 8.09 -20.37
N LEU A 447 2.23 8.63 -19.15
CA LEU A 447 2.87 8.07 -17.97
C LEU A 447 2.32 6.68 -17.63
N ASP A 448 1.01 6.43 -17.75
CA ASP A 448 0.48 5.08 -17.51
C ASP A 448 0.96 4.09 -18.54
N SER A 449 0.92 4.48 -19.82
CA SER A 449 1.39 3.59 -20.87
C SER A 449 2.85 3.21 -20.61
N ALA A 450 3.67 4.13 -20.12
CA ALA A 450 5.05 3.84 -19.77
C ALA A 450 5.16 2.94 -18.52
N ALA A 451 4.37 3.21 -17.47
CA ALA A 451 4.36 2.41 -16.24
C ALA A 451 3.86 0.98 -16.48
N SER A 452 2.83 0.80 -17.30
CA SER A 452 2.28 -0.52 -17.68
C SER A 452 3.29 -1.33 -18.49
N ARG A 453 3.98 -0.70 -19.46
CA ARG A 453 5.07 -1.33 -20.21
C ARG A 453 6.22 -1.75 -19.29
N LEU A 454 6.59 -0.91 -18.33
CA LEU A 454 7.62 -1.24 -17.34
C LEU A 454 7.23 -2.47 -16.50
N ASP A 455 5.99 -2.52 -16.01
CA ASP A 455 5.52 -3.67 -15.24
C ASP A 455 5.56 -4.97 -16.07
N THR A 456 5.10 -4.90 -17.31
CA THR A 456 5.14 -6.02 -18.27
C THR A 456 6.57 -6.48 -18.52
N ALA A 457 7.52 -5.54 -18.70
CA ALA A 457 8.93 -5.84 -18.90
C ALA A 457 9.54 -6.53 -17.66
N ARG A 458 9.15 -6.09 -16.44
CA ARG A 458 9.59 -6.72 -15.18
C ARG A 458 9.05 -8.13 -15.02
N GLN A 459 7.77 -8.36 -15.34
CA GLN A 459 7.16 -9.70 -15.30
C GLN A 459 7.87 -10.65 -16.27
N LYS A 460 8.18 -10.19 -17.49
CA LYS A 460 8.95 -10.95 -18.48
C LYS A 460 10.36 -11.29 -17.99
N LEU A 461 11.06 -10.35 -17.36
CA LEU A 461 12.38 -10.58 -16.78
C LEU A 461 12.33 -11.63 -15.66
N GLU A 462 11.35 -11.56 -14.77
CA GLU A 462 11.23 -12.53 -13.67
C GLU A 462 10.88 -13.93 -14.18
N LYS A 463 10.06 -14.02 -15.23
CA LYS A 463 9.77 -15.27 -15.93
C LYS A 463 11.04 -15.94 -16.46
N GLU A 464 11.92 -15.20 -17.14
CA GLU A 464 13.20 -15.74 -17.62
C GLU A 464 14.15 -16.12 -16.48
N LYS A 465 14.21 -15.33 -15.39
CA LYS A 465 15.01 -15.68 -14.20
C LYS A 465 14.53 -16.98 -13.55
N ASN A 466 13.21 -17.20 -13.50
CA ASN A 466 12.65 -18.42 -12.92
C ASN A 466 12.99 -19.68 -13.74
N LYS A 467 13.19 -19.57 -15.06
CA LYS A 467 13.68 -20.69 -15.88
C LYS A 467 15.06 -21.19 -15.43
N ILE A 468 15.97 -20.28 -15.07
CA ILE A 468 17.29 -20.65 -14.51
C ILE A 468 17.14 -21.31 -13.15
N LYS A 469 16.32 -20.74 -12.25
CA LYS A 469 16.09 -21.33 -10.92
C LYS A 469 15.53 -22.75 -11.02
N LYS A 470 14.57 -22.99 -11.93
CA LYS A 470 14.02 -24.33 -12.23
C LYS A 470 15.10 -25.28 -12.75
N LEU A 471 15.93 -24.82 -13.69
CA LEU A 471 17.04 -25.61 -14.22
C LEU A 471 18.03 -26.00 -13.11
N ASP A 472 18.44 -25.05 -12.27
CA ASP A 472 19.36 -25.28 -11.14
C ASP A 472 18.77 -26.31 -10.15
N ALA A 473 17.47 -26.22 -9.86
CA ALA A 473 16.78 -27.17 -8.99
C ALA A 473 16.75 -28.59 -9.60
N LEU A 474 16.53 -28.72 -10.91
CA LEU A 474 16.58 -30.01 -11.61
C LEU A 474 17.99 -30.59 -11.62
N GLU A 475 19.01 -29.77 -11.88
CA GLU A 475 20.42 -30.18 -11.83
C GLU A 475 20.79 -30.71 -10.44
N ALA A 476 20.39 -30.01 -9.37
CA ALA A 476 20.62 -30.46 -8.00
C ALA A 476 19.89 -31.77 -7.68
N LYS A 477 18.63 -31.90 -8.10
CA LYS A 477 17.80 -33.10 -7.88
C LYS A 477 18.39 -34.34 -8.56
N TYR A 478 18.96 -34.19 -9.74
CA TYR A 478 19.42 -35.31 -10.58
C TYR A 478 20.95 -35.43 -10.68
N ALA A 479 21.72 -34.68 -9.89
CA ALA A 479 23.17 -34.81 -9.84
C ALA A 479 23.64 -36.25 -9.50
N ASN A 480 22.83 -36.98 -8.73
CA ASN A 480 23.17 -38.28 -8.17
C ASN A 480 21.98 -39.26 -8.28
N SER A 481 21.60 -39.58 -9.51
CA SER A 481 20.46 -40.47 -9.75
C SER A 481 20.80 -41.91 -9.36
N GLU A 482 19.88 -42.55 -8.66
CA GLU A 482 19.94 -43.97 -8.33
C GLU A 482 19.07 -44.77 -9.29
N THR A 483 19.59 -45.88 -9.78
CA THR A 483 18.85 -46.85 -10.60
C THR A 483 18.98 -48.25 -10.01
N ILE A 484 18.06 -49.15 -10.36
CA ILE A 484 18.07 -50.54 -9.92
C ILE A 484 18.30 -51.42 -11.15
N VAL A 485 19.42 -52.14 -11.13
CA VAL A 485 19.72 -53.18 -12.12
C VAL A 485 19.03 -54.45 -11.65
N MET A 486 18.19 -55.06 -12.49
CA MET A 486 17.47 -56.29 -12.17
C MET A 486 17.90 -57.42 -13.10
N LEU A 487 18.33 -58.53 -12.51
CA LEU A 487 18.57 -59.77 -13.24
C LEU A 487 17.28 -60.60 -13.25
N LYS A 488 16.84 -61.03 -14.43
CA LYS A 488 15.66 -61.87 -14.62
C LYS A 488 16.00 -63.16 -15.34
N HIS A 489 15.45 -64.28 -14.87
CA HIS A 489 15.51 -65.57 -15.52
C HIS A 489 14.09 -66.06 -15.79
N ASN A 490 13.76 -66.38 -17.05
CA ASN A 490 12.40 -66.74 -17.48
C ASN A 490 11.31 -65.75 -17.00
N GLY A 491 11.63 -64.46 -16.99
CA GLY A 491 10.71 -63.39 -16.55
C GLY A 491 10.62 -63.19 -15.03
N GLN A 492 11.17 -64.09 -14.20
CA GLN A 492 11.23 -63.93 -12.76
C GLN A 492 12.51 -63.21 -12.32
N GLN A 493 12.38 -62.24 -11.41
CA GLN A 493 13.52 -61.55 -10.81
C GLN A 493 14.30 -62.51 -9.90
N VAL A 494 15.59 -62.66 -10.17
CA VAL A 494 16.48 -63.55 -9.42
C VAL A 494 17.56 -62.80 -8.63
N ALA A 495 17.88 -61.57 -9.03
CA ALA A 495 18.75 -60.67 -8.27
C ALA A 495 18.45 -59.20 -8.63
N SER A 496 18.82 -58.28 -7.74
CA SER A 496 18.78 -56.85 -8.00
C SER A 496 19.89 -56.13 -7.26
N GLU A 497 20.47 -55.12 -7.90
CA GLU A 497 21.50 -54.27 -7.31
C GLU A 497 21.17 -52.81 -7.56
N LYS A 498 21.30 -51.99 -6.50
CA LYS A 498 21.10 -50.55 -6.60
C LYS A 498 22.42 -49.90 -6.97
N VAL A 499 22.42 -49.16 -8.07
CA VAL A 499 23.60 -48.44 -8.54
C VAL A 499 23.31 -46.94 -8.54
N ARG A 500 24.23 -46.17 -7.96
CA ARG A 500 24.23 -44.72 -8.05
C ARG A 500 25.20 -44.29 -9.14
N LEU A 501 24.75 -43.49 -10.10
CA LEU A 501 25.59 -42.98 -11.19
C LEU A 501 25.48 -41.45 -11.30
N THR A 502 26.63 -40.78 -11.34
CA THR A 502 26.71 -39.38 -11.78
C THR A 502 26.54 -39.29 -13.30
N GLU A 503 26.15 -38.13 -13.80
CA GLU A 503 25.99 -37.89 -15.25
C GLU A 503 27.30 -38.18 -16.01
N GLY A 504 27.23 -38.96 -17.10
CA GLY A 504 28.40 -39.40 -17.86
C GLY A 504 29.24 -40.50 -17.20
N GLU A 505 28.85 -41.03 -16.04
CA GLU A 505 29.58 -42.07 -15.32
C GLU A 505 29.29 -43.47 -15.91
N LYS A 506 30.34 -44.31 -15.94
CA LYS A 506 30.24 -45.74 -16.23
C LYS A 506 30.81 -46.54 -15.04
N LYS A 507 30.06 -47.55 -14.57
CA LYS A 507 30.46 -48.50 -13.51
C LYS A 507 30.44 -49.93 -14.03
N HIS A 508 31.19 -50.80 -13.34
CA HIS A 508 31.52 -52.17 -13.73
C HIS A 508 31.16 -53.16 -12.63
#